data_AF-A0A444XN81-F1
#
_entry.id   AF-A0A444XN81-F1
#
_cell.length_a   1.000
_cell.length_b   1.000
_cell.length_c   1.000
_cell.angle_alpha   90.00
_cell.angle_beta   90.00
_cell.angle_gamma   90.00
#
_symmetry.space_group_name_H-M   'P 1'
#
loop_
_entity.id
_entity.type
_entity.pdbx_description
1 polymer ?
#
loop_
_entity_poly.entity_id
_entity_poly.type
_entity_poly.pdbx_seq_one_letter_code
_entity_poly.pdbx_strand_id
1 'polypeptide(L)'
;MSEADIMQMMNMLKSEISTSQIFGLLANQAGGYEFVGYSPRDMYNEITRQRISQLDYQLFGDVIAFDAIYKKNKYSCPLVIFNGLMFAMKGKTPTSIITDGAMTISNAVRDVFPEVRHRLCAWHLIRNATSNAENPSFISKFRKIMLGDYEIPVFKHKWVQLIEEFGVEDKSWVNNMYEEKHMWATAYIKEKFFAGFRTTSRCEGLHSVVVRYVGSRYDLTSFVEHFQRCVAHLRFKEFNADYESTCGVPVMQTCIELLERFAAELYTNEIFLLFRPFLSRVGSMRVLNIENNDDCIKYIVCNHGRPEFLWTVEFCQEEMIFMCTCLRMESFGILCEHIVKVLVDRDICEIFRLLLLDKWTKKVKPALNDPSGFSRDAVVISR
;
A
#
# COMPACT_ATOMS: atom_id res chain seq x y z
N MET A 1 -15.08 29.62 -0.82
CA MET A 1 -15.67 28.85 -1.94
C MET A 1 -16.53 27.75 -1.36
N SER A 2 -17.80 27.69 -1.76
CA SER A 2 -18.68 26.57 -1.40
C SER A 2 -18.33 25.33 -2.24
N GLU A 3 -18.78 24.15 -1.81
CA GLU A 3 -18.58 22.91 -2.59
C GLU A 3 -19.29 22.97 -3.95
N ALA A 4 -20.43 23.64 -4.03
CA ALA A 4 -21.15 23.86 -5.28
C ALA A 4 -20.30 24.68 -6.27
N ASP A 5 -19.66 25.76 -5.80
CA ASP A 5 -18.76 26.59 -6.61
C ASP A 5 -17.57 25.77 -7.11
N ILE A 6 -17.00 24.93 -6.24
CA ILE A 6 -15.87 24.06 -6.59
C ILE A 6 -16.31 23.04 -7.66
N MET A 7 -17.43 22.34 -7.48
CA MET A 7 -17.92 21.38 -8.46
C MET A 7 -18.23 22.03 -9.80
N GLN A 8 -18.89 23.19 -9.79
CA GLN A 8 -19.20 23.95 -10.99
C GLN A 8 -17.91 24.38 -11.70
N MET A 9 -16.94 24.92 -10.96
CA MET A 9 -15.62 25.27 -11.50
C MET A 9 -14.94 24.07 -12.13
N MET A 10 -14.90 22.91 -11.45
CA MET A 10 -14.24 21.71 -11.98
C MET A 10 -14.93 21.18 -13.24
N ASN A 11 -16.25 21.27 -13.35
CA ASN A 11 -16.98 20.88 -14.56
C ASN A 11 -16.68 21.83 -15.74
N MET A 12 -16.55 23.13 -15.47
CA MET A 12 -16.16 24.11 -16.48
C MET A 12 -14.71 23.91 -16.93
N LEU A 13 -13.79 23.60 -16.02
CA LEU A 13 -12.39 23.27 -16.35
C LEU A 13 -12.29 22.01 -17.23
N LYS A 14 -13.15 21.00 -17.00
CA LYS A 14 -13.25 19.82 -17.88
C LYS A 14 -13.73 20.16 -19.29
N SER A 15 -14.42 21.28 -19.44
CA SER A 15 -14.89 21.80 -20.72
C SER A 15 -13.91 22.81 -21.33
N GLU A 16 -12.65 22.81 -20.86
CA GLU A 16 -11.56 23.67 -21.34
C GLU A 16 -11.78 25.18 -21.17
N ILE A 17 -12.69 25.57 -20.28
CA ILE A 17 -12.92 26.98 -19.94
C ILE A 17 -11.80 27.46 -19.00
N SER A 18 -11.20 28.61 -19.29
CA SER A 18 -10.10 29.12 -18.49
C SER A 18 -10.55 29.57 -17.09
N THR A 19 -9.68 29.47 -16.08
CA THR A 19 -10.01 29.89 -14.70
C THR A 19 -10.48 31.35 -14.62
N SER A 20 -9.93 32.24 -15.45
CA SER A 20 -10.35 33.65 -15.49
C SER A 20 -11.76 33.80 -16.08
N GLN A 21 -12.09 33.05 -17.13
CA GLN A 21 -13.45 33.01 -17.70
C GLN A 21 -14.45 32.44 -16.69
N ILE A 22 -14.08 31.37 -15.98
CA ILE A 22 -14.92 30.77 -14.94
C ILE A 22 -15.21 31.79 -13.82
N PHE A 23 -14.21 32.52 -13.35
CA PHE A 23 -14.41 33.54 -12.32
C PHE A 23 -15.39 34.63 -12.78
N GLY A 24 -15.27 35.08 -14.04
CA GLY A 24 -16.22 36.02 -14.64
C GLY A 24 -17.64 35.47 -14.72
N LEU A 25 -17.81 34.18 -15.08
CA LEU A 25 -19.12 33.52 -15.11
C LEU A 25 -19.75 33.43 -13.71
N LEU A 26 -18.96 33.06 -12.69
CA LEU A 26 -19.43 32.98 -11.31
C LEU A 26 -19.78 34.37 -10.76
N ALA A 27 -19.01 35.40 -11.09
CA ALA A 27 -19.34 36.79 -10.76
C ALA A 27 -20.65 37.26 -11.40
N ASN A 28 -20.87 36.94 -12.68
CA ASN A 28 -22.12 37.26 -13.36
C ASN A 28 -23.32 36.56 -12.70
N GLN A 29 -23.17 35.31 -12.27
CA GLN A 29 -24.21 34.57 -11.54
C GLN A 29 -24.49 35.16 -10.15
N ALA A 30 -23.45 35.64 -9.47
CA ALA A 30 -23.56 36.27 -8.16
C ALA A 30 -24.08 37.73 -8.22
N GLY A 31 -24.20 38.32 -9.42
CA GLY A 31 -24.65 39.70 -9.62
C GLY A 31 -23.54 40.76 -9.52
N GLY A 32 -22.28 40.35 -9.57
CA GLY A 32 -21.10 41.21 -9.43
C GLY A 32 -19.91 40.48 -8.79
N TYR A 33 -18.70 41.01 -8.99
CA TYR A 33 -17.48 40.41 -8.44
C TYR A 33 -17.43 40.49 -6.90
N GLU A 34 -17.99 41.54 -6.32
CA GLU A 34 -18.09 41.79 -4.90
C GLU A 34 -18.96 40.76 -4.15
N PHE A 35 -19.82 40.02 -4.86
CA PHE A 35 -20.75 39.05 -4.29
C PHE A 35 -20.26 37.60 -4.34
N VAL A 36 -19.10 37.33 -4.97
CA VAL A 36 -18.56 35.97 -5.15
C VAL A 36 -18.01 35.39 -3.82
N GLY A 37 -17.63 36.22 -2.85
CA GLY A 37 -17.19 35.76 -1.51
C GLY A 37 -15.85 34.99 -1.49
N TYR A 38 -15.13 34.95 -2.61
CA TYR A 38 -13.77 34.41 -2.73
C TYR A 38 -13.04 35.06 -3.90
N SER A 39 -11.71 34.97 -3.87
CA SER A 39 -10.83 35.56 -4.88
C SER A 39 -10.46 34.56 -5.98
N PRO A 40 -9.96 35.04 -7.15
CA PRO A 40 -9.33 34.16 -8.13
C PRO A 40 -8.20 33.31 -7.55
N ARG A 41 -7.47 33.84 -6.56
CA ARG A 41 -6.40 33.10 -5.88
C ARG A 41 -6.94 31.87 -5.15
N ASP A 42 -8.13 31.96 -4.56
CA ASP A 42 -8.77 30.83 -3.89
C ASP A 42 -9.14 29.72 -4.90
N MET A 43 -9.59 30.08 -6.10
CA MET A 43 -9.82 29.13 -7.19
C MET A 43 -8.53 28.42 -7.60
N TYR A 44 -7.44 29.17 -7.83
CA TYR A 44 -6.14 28.55 -8.17
C TYR A 44 -5.61 27.66 -7.06
N ASN A 45 -5.77 28.05 -5.80
CA ASN A 45 -5.41 27.22 -4.65
C ASN A 45 -6.20 25.90 -4.67
N GLU A 46 -7.50 25.95 -4.97
CA GLU A 46 -8.34 24.75 -5.03
C GLU A 46 -7.96 23.82 -6.19
N ILE A 47 -7.74 24.37 -7.37
CA ILE A 47 -7.24 23.62 -8.54
C ILE A 47 -5.92 22.93 -8.20
N THR A 48 -5.01 23.65 -7.54
CA THR A 48 -3.72 23.11 -7.11
C THR A 48 -3.90 22.00 -6.09
N ARG A 49 -4.78 22.17 -5.08
CA ARG A 49 -5.08 21.14 -4.08
C ARG A 49 -5.61 19.86 -4.73
N GLN A 50 -6.54 19.97 -5.68
CA GLN A 50 -7.08 18.80 -6.37
C GLN A 50 -6.02 18.12 -7.24
N ARG A 51 -5.21 18.89 -7.97
CA ARG A 51 -4.11 18.36 -8.79
C ARG A 51 -3.10 17.60 -7.94
N ILE A 52 -2.68 18.15 -6.80
CA ILE A 52 -1.77 17.49 -5.86
C ILE A 52 -2.38 16.18 -5.37
N SER A 53 -3.65 16.19 -4.95
CA SER A 53 -4.32 14.95 -4.50
C SER A 53 -4.37 13.87 -5.59
N GLN A 54 -4.53 14.25 -6.86
CA GLN A 54 -4.49 13.31 -7.98
C GLN A 54 -3.08 12.78 -8.23
N LEU A 55 -2.05 13.61 -8.11
CA LEU A 55 -0.65 13.19 -8.23
C LEU A 55 -0.24 12.25 -7.08
N ASP A 56 -0.64 12.56 -5.85
CA ASP A 56 -0.40 11.69 -4.70
C ASP A 56 -1.06 10.33 -4.90
N TYR A 57 -2.32 10.31 -5.36
CA TYR A 57 -2.99 9.06 -5.71
C TYR A 57 -2.31 8.33 -6.87
N GLN A 58 -1.71 9.05 -7.81
CA GLN A 58 -0.94 8.42 -8.87
C GLN A 58 0.30 7.70 -8.35
N LEU A 59 0.95 8.21 -7.31
CA LEU A 59 2.15 7.61 -6.73
C LEU A 59 1.85 6.51 -5.70
N PHE A 60 0.82 6.72 -4.88
CA PHE A 60 0.56 5.93 -3.68
C PHE A 60 -0.78 5.20 -3.68
N GLY A 61 -1.63 5.45 -4.67
CA GLY A 61 -3.00 4.90 -4.78
C GLY A 61 -3.09 3.45 -5.27
N ASP A 62 -1.97 2.74 -5.40
CA ASP A 62 -1.95 1.36 -5.90
C ASP A 62 -2.65 0.38 -4.97
N VAL A 63 -2.63 0.64 -3.66
CA VAL A 63 -3.20 -0.25 -2.65
C VAL A 63 -4.23 0.51 -1.83
N ILE A 64 -5.47 0.02 -1.82
CA ILE A 64 -6.54 0.59 -1.00
C ILE A 64 -6.96 -0.40 0.06
N ALA A 65 -6.95 0.03 1.31
CA ALA A 65 -7.54 -0.70 2.41
C ALA A 65 -8.89 -0.09 2.77
N PHE A 66 -9.92 -0.91 2.84
CA PHE A 66 -11.28 -0.49 3.18
C PHE A 66 -11.83 -1.37 4.29
N ASP A 67 -12.22 -0.72 5.39
CA ASP A 67 -12.88 -1.37 6.51
C ASP A 67 -14.34 -0.94 6.53
N ALA A 68 -15.27 -1.88 6.46
CA ALA A 68 -16.67 -1.54 6.38
C ALA A 68 -17.22 -1.29 7.80
N ILE A 69 -16.96 -0.08 8.31
CA ILE A 69 -17.66 0.43 9.49
C ILE A 69 -19.10 0.75 9.05
N TYR A 70 -19.96 -0.28 9.01
CA TYR A 70 -21.32 -0.12 8.51
C TYR A 70 -22.22 0.63 9.49
N LYS A 71 -22.81 1.73 9.00
CA LYS A 71 -24.27 1.80 8.92
C LYS A 71 -24.66 1.79 7.44
N LYS A 72 -25.54 0.86 7.05
CA LYS A 72 -26.24 0.93 5.75
C LYS A 72 -26.96 2.28 5.67
N ASN A 73 -26.94 2.94 4.52
CA ASN A 73 -27.82 4.10 4.34
C ASN A 73 -29.30 3.65 4.37
N LYS A 74 -30.25 4.58 4.44
CA LYS A 74 -31.70 4.30 4.47
C LYS A 74 -32.18 3.39 3.33
N TYR A 75 -31.41 3.28 2.25
CA TYR A 75 -31.72 2.47 1.06
C TYR A 75 -31.03 1.11 1.04
N SER A 76 -30.33 0.73 2.12
CA SER A 76 -29.50 -0.49 2.15
C SER A 76 -28.41 -0.54 1.08
N CYS A 77 -28.05 0.59 0.48
CA CYS A 77 -27.03 0.68 -0.56
C CYS A 77 -25.67 1.02 0.07
N PRO A 78 -24.71 0.11 0.02
CA PRO A 78 -23.33 0.46 0.28
C PRO A 78 -22.71 1.00 -1.03
N LEU A 79 -21.73 1.89 -0.95
CA LEU A 79 -20.85 2.27 -2.07
C LEU A 79 -21.29 3.34 -3.09
N VAL A 80 -21.47 4.58 -2.63
CA VAL A 80 -21.21 5.77 -3.50
C VAL A 80 -19.69 6.05 -3.62
N ILE A 81 -18.89 5.52 -2.69
CA ILE A 81 -17.49 5.92 -2.49
C ILE A 81 -16.54 5.42 -3.59
N PHE A 82 -16.67 4.17 -4.09
CA PHE A 82 -15.76 3.66 -5.12
C PHE A 82 -15.94 4.34 -6.47
N ASN A 83 -17.19 4.57 -6.89
CA ASN A 83 -17.48 5.36 -8.09
C ASN A 83 -17.01 6.83 -7.93
N GLY A 84 -17.23 7.42 -6.75
CA GLY A 84 -16.72 8.75 -6.44
C GLY A 84 -15.20 8.84 -6.51
N LEU A 85 -14.50 7.83 -5.99
CA LEU A 85 -13.04 7.73 -6.07
C LEU A 85 -12.57 7.64 -7.53
N MET A 86 -13.17 6.75 -8.33
CA MET A 86 -12.86 6.62 -9.75
C MET A 86 -13.02 7.94 -10.50
N PHE A 87 -14.12 8.64 -10.25
CA PHE A 87 -14.37 9.95 -10.84
C PHE A 87 -13.32 10.99 -10.40
N ALA A 88 -13.04 11.07 -9.09
CA ALA A 88 -12.11 12.03 -8.52
C ALA A 88 -10.66 11.80 -8.99
N MET A 89 -10.29 10.55 -9.24
CA MET A 89 -8.96 10.11 -9.67
C MET A 89 -8.85 9.92 -11.19
N LYS A 90 -9.79 10.48 -11.97
CA LYS A 90 -9.78 10.47 -13.45
C LYS A 90 -9.71 9.06 -14.05
N GLY A 91 -10.41 8.11 -13.44
CA GLY A 91 -10.47 6.71 -13.88
C GLY A 91 -9.24 5.88 -13.52
N LYS A 92 -8.27 6.41 -12.75
CA LYS A 92 -7.16 5.59 -12.26
C LYS A 92 -7.67 4.58 -11.23
N THR A 93 -7.48 3.29 -11.54
CA THR A 93 -7.82 2.18 -10.65
C THR A 93 -6.63 1.82 -9.75
N PRO A 94 -6.89 1.31 -8.53
CA PRO A 94 -5.84 0.71 -7.72
C PRO A 94 -5.39 -0.63 -8.33
N THR A 95 -4.16 -1.04 -7.99
CA THR A 95 -3.60 -2.36 -8.32
C THR A 95 -4.20 -3.43 -7.42
N SER A 96 -4.40 -3.11 -6.14
CA SER A 96 -4.91 -4.07 -5.16
C SER A 96 -5.79 -3.44 -4.07
N ILE A 97 -6.72 -4.24 -3.54
CA ILE A 97 -7.71 -3.82 -2.54
C ILE A 97 -7.76 -4.84 -1.39
N ILE A 98 -7.90 -4.34 -0.17
CA ILE A 98 -7.96 -5.10 1.07
C ILE A 98 -9.29 -4.78 1.77
N THR A 99 -10.08 -5.80 2.10
CA THR A 99 -11.38 -5.60 2.78
C THR A 99 -11.58 -6.53 3.96
N ASP A 100 -12.56 -6.25 4.81
CA ASP A 100 -12.95 -7.05 5.99
C ASP A 100 -13.67 -8.38 5.68
N GLY A 101 -14.08 -8.61 4.44
CA GLY A 101 -14.77 -9.84 3.99
C GLY A 101 -16.29 -9.71 3.87
N ALA A 102 -16.86 -8.50 4.01
CA ALA A 102 -18.26 -8.28 3.73
C ALA A 102 -18.57 -8.53 2.24
N MET A 103 -19.46 -9.50 1.97
CA MET A 103 -19.87 -9.89 0.60
C MET A 103 -20.37 -8.71 -0.24
N THR A 104 -21.08 -7.76 0.39
CA THR A 104 -21.55 -6.54 -0.27
C THR A 104 -20.42 -5.64 -0.75
N ILE A 105 -19.32 -5.54 0.00
CA ILE A 105 -18.13 -4.80 -0.46
C ILE A 105 -17.43 -5.59 -1.56
N SER A 106 -17.25 -6.91 -1.40
CA SER A 106 -16.61 -7.74 -2.42
C SER A 106 -17.32 -7.65 -3.78
N ASN A 107 -18.65 -7.72 -3.80
CA ASN A 107 -19.42 -7.56 -5.04
C ASN A 107 -19.21 -6.18 -5.67
N ALA A 108 -19.24 -5.11 -4.88
CA ALA A 108 -19.04 -3.78 -5.43
C ALA A 108 -17.59 -3.51 -5.85
N VAL A 109 -16.59 -4.14 -5.21
CA VAL A 109 -15.21 -4.15 -5.72
C VAL A 109 -15.19 -4.80 -7.10
N ARG A 110 -15.84 -5.96 -7.26
CA ARG A 110 -15.91 -6.68 -8.55
C ARG A 110 -16.62 -5.85 -9.64
N ASP A 111 -17.66 -5.12 -9.27
CA ASP A 111 -18.44 -4.30 -10.21
C ASP A 111 -17.68 -3.04 -10.65
N VAL A 112 -17.00 -2.35 -9.73
CA VAL A 112 -16.32 -1.07 -10.01
C VAL A 112 -14.87 -1.28 -10.48
N PHE A 113 -14.20 -2.33 -10.01
CA PHE A 113 -12.79 -2.62 -10.26
C PHE A 113 -12.59 -4.10 -10.65
N PRO A 114 -13.08 -4.57 -11.80
CA PRO A 114 -13.07 -6.00 -12.15
C PRO A 114 -11.67 -6.63 -12.19
N GLU A 115 -10.65 -5.86 -12.57
CA GLU A 115 -9.27 -6.32 -12.72
C GLU A 115 -8.42 -6.21 -11.44
N VAL A 116 -8.99 -5.69 -10.34
CA VAL A 116 -8.21 -5.42 -9.13
C VAL A 116 -7.87 -6.69 -8.37
N ARG A 117 -6.66 -6.74 -7.81
CA ARG A 117 -6.29 -7.83 -6.90
C ARG A 117 -6.96 -7.62 -5.55
N HIS A 118 -8.05 -8.35 -5.31
CA HIS A 118 -8.78 -8.31 -4.05
C HIS A 118 -8.26 -9.34 -3.04
N ARG A 119 -8.12 -8.93 -1.79
CA ARG A 119 -7.80 -9.82 -0.67
C ARG A 119 -8.55 -9.47 0.60
N LEU A 120 -8.58 -10.41 1.52
CA LEU A 120 -9.17 -10.26 2.85
C LEU A 120 -8.14 -9.74 3.87
N CYS A 121 -8.63 -8.96 4.81
CA CYS A 121 -7.86 -8.43 5.92
C CYS A 121 -7.49 -9.55 6.90
N ALA A 122 -6.19 -9.78 7.12
CA ALA A 122 -5.68 -10.83 8.00
C ALA A 122 -6.18 -10.69 9.45
N TRP A 123 -6.39 -9.45 9.93
CA TRP A 123 -6.92 -9.23 11.28
C TRP A 123 -8.37 -9.68 11.41
N HIS A 124 -9.20 -9.35 10.43
CA HIS A 124 -10.60 -9.78 10.37
C HIS A 124 -10.72 -11.31 10.29
N LEU A 125 -9.85 -11.96 9.52
CA LEU A 125 -9.78 -13.41 9.45
C LEU A 125 -9.38 -14.04 10.77
N ILE A 126 -8.34 -13.51 11.44
CA ILE A 126 -7.94 -13.98 12.77
C ILE A 126 -9.08 -13.78 13.77
N ARG A 127 -9.75 -12.62 13.75
CA ARG A 127 -10.90 -12.34 14.62
C ARG A 127 -12.03 -13.33 14.40
N ASN A 128 -12.38 -13.61 13.14
CA ASN A 128 -13.40 -14.58 12.78
C ASN A 128 -13.00 -16.00 13.24
N ALA A 129 -11.75 -16.40 13.02
CA ALA A 129 -11.24 -17.68 13.51
C ALA A 129 -11.29 -17.75 15.05
N THR A 130 -10.94 -16.68 15.75
CA THR A 130 -11.00 -16.61 17.22
C THR A 130 -12.44 -16.79 17.72
N SER A 131 -13.42 -16.13 17.09
CA SER A 131 -14.83 -16.26 17.47
C SER A 131 -15.42 -17.65 17.20
N ASN A 132 -14.87 -18.42 16.26
CA ASN A 132 -15.39 -19.76 15.95
C ASN A 132 -14.65 -20.89 16.69
N ALA A 133 -13.33 -20.80 16.81
CA ALA A 133 -12.51 -21.86 17.40
C ALA A 133 -12.30 -21.70 18.90
N GLU A 134 -12.32 -20.46 19.41
CA GLU A 134 -12.11 -20.10 20.83
C GLU A 134 -10.85 -20.71 21.49
N ASN A 135 -9.88 -21.18 20.69
CA ASN A 135 -8.68 -21.87 21.15
C ASN A 135 -7.40 -21.09 20.77
N PRO A 136 -6.65 -20.54 21.74
CA PRO A 136 -5.43 -19.77 21.47
C PRO A 136 -4.33 -20.53 20.71
N SER A 137 -4.21 -21.85 20.93
CA SER A 137 -3.23 -22.69 20.25
C SER A 137 -3.55 -22.82 18.76
N PHE A 138 -4.84 -23.02 18.44
CA PHE A 138 -5.34 -23.02 17.07
C PHE A 138 -5.02 -21.69 16.39
N ILE A 139 -5.33 -20.56 17.03
CA ILE A 139 -5.10 -19.22 16.46
C ILE A 139 -3.63 -18.94 16.23
N SER A 140 -2.74 -19.39 17.13
CA SER A 140 -1.30 -19.26 16.97
C SER A 140 -0.80 -20.02 15.73
N LYS A 141 -1.24 -21.27 15.55
CA LYS A 141 -0.87 -22.10 14.39
C LYS A 141 -1.50 -21.61 13.09
N PHE A 142 -2.79 -21.23 13.12
CA PHE A 142 -3.49 -20.61 12.00
C PHE A 142 -2.77 -19.34 11.51
N ARG A 143 -2.37 -18.45 12.44
CA ARG A 143 -1.60 -17.24 12.10
C ARG A 143 -0.29 -17.58 11.39
N LYS A 144 0.44 -18.60 11.85
CA LYS A 144 1.67 -19.06 11.20
C LYS A 144 1.41 -19.59 9.79
N ILE A 145 0.33 -20.36 9.61
CA ILE A 145 -0.06 -20.92 8.30
C ILE A 145 -0.50 -19.82 7.34
N MET A 146 -1.31 -18.88 7.80
CA MET A 146 -1.77 -17.74 6.99
C MET A 146 -0.61 -16.85 6.53
N LEU A 147 0.31 -16.53 7.43
CA LEU A 147 1.35 -15.52 7.19
C LEU A 147 2.68 -16.09 6.70
N GLY A 148 2.86 -17.40 6.77
CA GLY A 148 4.10 -18.06 6.39
C GLY A 148 4.35 -18.03 4.90
N ASP A 149 5.61 -17.80 4.53
CA ASP A 149 6.10 -17.96 3.16
C ASP A 149 6.30 -19.46 2.89
N TYR A 150 5.28 -20.08 2.32
CA TYR A 150 5.26 -21.51 2.00
C TYR A 150 4.97 -21.70 0.53
N GLU A 151 5.57 -22.73 -0.05
CA GLU A 151 5.11 -23.29 -1.30
C GLU A 151 3.70 -23.87 -1.14
N ILE A 152 2.90 -23.81 -2.21
CA ILE A 152 1.50 -24.23 -2.20
C ILE A 152 1.31 -25.65 -1.64
N PRO A 153 2.12 -26.67 -2.02
CA PRO A 153 1.99 -28.02 -1.45
C PRO A 153 2.25 -28.04 0.07
N VAL A 154 3.24 -27.29 0.56
CA VAL A 154 3.58 -27.20 1.99
C VAL A 154 2.46 -26.52 2.76
N PHE A 155 1.88 -25.44 2.22
CA PHE A 155 0.71 -24.79 2.81
C PHE A 155 -0.46 -25.77 2.93
N LYS A 156 -0.78 -26.50 1.86
CA LYS A 156 -1.90 -27.45 1.85
C LYS A 156 -1.72 -28.53 2.92
N HIS A 157 -0.51 -29.07 3.04
CA HIS A 157 -0.20 -30.07 4.07
C HIS A 157 -0.34 -29.50 5.49
N LYS A 158 0.23 -28.32 5.75
CA LYS A 158 0.12 -27.65 7.07
C LYS A 158 -1.32 -27.30 7.43
N TRP A 159 -2.14 -26.92 6.44
CA TRP A 159 -3.55 -26.68 6.64
C TRP A 159 -4.27 -27.94 7.13
N VAL A 160 -4.10 -29.06 6.42
CA VAL A 160 -4.72 -30.34 6.81
C VAL A 160 -4.30 -30.74 8.23
N GLN A 161 -3.00 -30.68 8.54
CA GLN A 161 -2.49 -30.95 9.89
C GLN A 161 -3.14 -30.09 10.97
N LEU A 162 -3.35 -28.79 10.70
CA LEU A 162 -4.01 -27.89 11.63
C LEU A 162 -5.46 -28.30 11.87
N ILE A 163 -6.18 -28.70 10.83
CA ILE A 163 -7.60 -29.04 10.96
C ILE A 163 -7.75 -30.37 11.71
N GLU A 164 -6.93 -31.37 11.37
CA GLU A 164 -6.90 -32.69 12.02
C GLU A 164 -6.51 -32.61 13.50
N GLU A 165 -5.49 -31.83 13.83
CA GLU A 165 -5.02 -31.69 15.21
C GLU A 165 -6.10 -31.13 16.15
N PHE A 166 -6.99 -30.27 15.63
CA PHE A 166 -8.03 -29.62 16.42
C PHE A 166 -9.44 -30.20 16.21
N GLY A 167 -9.59 -31.22 15.35
CA GLY A 167 -10.86 -31.89 15.10
C GLY A 167 -11.96 -30.96 14.56
N VAL A 168 -11.60 -30.08 13.62
CA VAL A 168 -12.50 -29.06 13.06
C VAL A 168 -12.85 -29.30 11.57
N GLU A 169 -12.65 -30.51 11.06
CA GLU A 169 -12.89 -30.89 9.66
C GLU A 169 -14.34 -30.65 9.22
N ASP A 170 -15.30 -30.98 10.09
CA ASP A 170 -16.74 -30.91 9.78
C ASP A 170 -17.33 -29.50 9.95
N LYS A 171 -16.50 -28.50 10.30
CA LYS A 171 -16.98 -27.14 10.57
C LYS A 171 -17.08 -26.35 9.26
N SER A 172 -18.30 -25.90 8.93
CA SER A 172 -18.56 -25.13 7.70
C SER A 172 -17.67 -23.88 7.55
N TRP A 173 -17.36 -23.18 8.64
CA TRP A 173 -16.50 -21.99 8.61
C TRP A 173 -15.05 -22.32 8.19
N VAL A 174 -14.55 -23.53 8.49
CA VAL A 174 -13.21 -23.98 8.05
C VAL A 174 -13.21 -24.23 6.55
N ASN A 175 -14.26 -24.86 6.03
CA ASN A 175 -14.42 -25.12 4.59
C ASN A 175 -14.51 -23.81 3.80
N ASN A 176 -15.39 -22.89 4.23
CA ASN A 176 -15.50 -21.57 3.60
C ASN A 176 -14.16 -20.81 3.62
N MET A 177 -13.45 -20.85 4.75
CA MET A 177 -12.14 -20.21 4.88
C MET A 177 -11.11 -20.81 3.91
N TYR A 178 -11.10 -22.13 3.74
CA TYR A 178 -10.20 -22.79 2.80
C TYR A 178 -10.55 -22.53 1.33
N GLU A 179 -11.82 -22.42 0.98
CA GLU A 179 -12.27 -22.04 -0.37
C GLU A 179 -11.69 -20.67 -0.75
N GLU A 180 -11.72 -19.72 0.18
CA GLU A 180 -11.20 -18.35 0.02
C GLU A 180 -9.68 -18.20 0.17
N LYS A 181 -8.91 -19.29 0.29
CA LYS A 181 -7.43 -19.26 0.52
C LYS A 181 -6.64 -18.35 -0.42
N HIS A 182 -7.10 -18.20 -1.66
CA HIS A 182 -6.49 -17.34 -2.69
C HIS A 182 -6.62 -15.84 -2.38
N MET A 183 -7.47 -15.47 -1.43
CA MET A 183 -7.67 -14.10 -0.95
C MET A 183 -6.96 -13.80 0.37
N TRP A 184 -6.25 -14.75 1.00
CA TRP A 184 -5.65 -14.47 2.31
C TRP A 184 -4.35 -15.19 2.65
N ALA A 185 -4.11 -16.38 2.09
CA ALA A 185 -2.91 -17.13 2.41
C ALA A 185 -1.71 -16.54 1.65
N THR A 186 -0.62 -16.20 2.37
CA THR A 186 0.62 -15.67 1.77
C THR A 186 1.10 -16.53 0.60
N ALA A 187 1.02 -17.86 0.71
CA ALA A 187 1.37 -18.82 -0.33
C ALA A 187 0.68 -18.59 -1.69
N TYR A 188 -0.50 -17.98 -1.71
CA TYR A 188 -1.28 -17.70 -2.94
C TYR A 188 -1.26 -16.22 -3.36
N ILE A 189 -0.73 -15.32 -2.53
CA ILE A 189 -0.78 -13.87 -2.77
C ILE A 189 0.60 -13.23 -2.90
N LYS A 190 1.70 -13.96 -2.65
CA LYS A 190 3.07 -13.41 -2.60
C LYS A 190 3.58 -12.81 -3.92
N GLU A 191 2.96 -13.09 -5.05
CA GLU A 191 3.30 -12.49 -6.36
C GLU A 191 2.62 -11.14 -6.62
N LYS A 192 1.71 -10.71 -5.74
CA LYS A 192 0.86 -9.55 -5.96
C LYS A 192 1.29 -8.38 -5.08
N PHE A 193 1.42 -7.20 -5.68
CA PHE A 193 1.77 -5.99 -4.95
C PHE A 193 0.67 -5.55 -3.98
N PHE A 194 0.97 -5.55 -2.69
CA PHE A 194 0.09 -5.08 -1.61
C PHE A 194 0.80 -4.11 -0.67
N ALA A 195 1.95 -3.56 -1.07
CA ALA A 195 2.75 -2.60 -0.30
C ALA A 195 2.97 -3.06 1.16
N GLY A 196 3.16 -4.36 1.37
CA GLY A 196 3.40 -4.95 2.69
C GLY A 196 2.24 -4.85 3.68
N PHE A 197 1.13 -4.22 3.32
CA PHE A 197 -0.09 -4.28 4.11
C PHE A 197 -0.50 -5.75 4.26
N ARG A 198 -1.15 -6.09 5.37
CA ARG A 198 -1.80 -7.39 5.60
C ARG A 198 -3.17 -7.21 6.27
N THR A 199 -3.39 -6.05 6.84
CA THR A 199 -4.54 -5.70 7.67
C THR A 199 -5.08 -4.34 7.23
N THR A 200 -6.31 -4.04 7.65
CA THR A 200 -6.91 -2.71 7.61
C THR A 200 -6.52 -1.87 8.83
N SER A 201 -5.46 -2.23 9.57
CA SER A 201 -5.08 -1.51 10.80
C SER A 201 -4.68 -0.05 10.56
N ARG A 202 -4.22 0.28 9.35
CA ARG A 202 -4.02 1.69 8.95
C ARG A 202 -5.35 2.44 8.83
N CYS A 203 -6.45 1.77 8.49
CA CYS A 203 -7.79 2.33 8.55
C CYS A 203 -8.19 2.63 10.00
N GLU A 204 -7.90 1.73 10.95
CA GLU A 204 -8.14 1.97 12.38
C GLU A 204 -7.31 3.15 12.92
N GLY A 205 -6.04 3.21 12.55
CA GLY A 205 -5.15 4.33 12.87
C GLY A 205 -5.69 5.66 12.31
N LEU A 206 -6.08 5.69 11.04
CA LEU A 206 -6.69 6.88 10.43
C LEU A 206 -8.03 7.24 11.09
N HIS A 207 -8.88 6.25 11.37
CA HIS A 207 -10.14 6.42 12.07
C HIS A 207 -9.90 7.08 13.44
N SER A 208 -8.90 6.63 14.19
CA SER A 208 -8.54 7.22 15.50
C SER A 208 -8.15 8.70 15.44
N VAL A 209 -7.71 9.18 14.28
CA VAL A 209 -7.44 10.60 14.02
C VAL A 209 -8.74 11.31 13.64
N VAL A 210 -9.47 10.77 12.67
CA VAL A 210 -10.70 11.37 12.14
C VAL A 210 -11.75 11.58 13.22
N VAL A 211 -11.98 10.59 14.10
CA VAL A 211 -12.98 10.70 15.20
C VAL A 211 -12.69 11.81 16.21
N ARG A 212 -11.47 12.37 16.23
CA ARG A 212 -11.13 13.53 17.07
C ARG A 212 -11.65 14.85 16.49
N TYR A 213 -11.92 14.87 15.19
CA TYR A 213 -12.39 16.05 14.47
C TYR A 213 -13.89 15.98 14.19
N VAL A 214 -14.42 14.79 13.87
CA VAL A 214 -15.82 14.62 13.46
C VAL A 214 -16.66 13.95 14.54
N GLY A 215 -17.83 14.51 14.82
CA GLY A 215 -18.79 13.99 15.79
C GLY A 215 -20.08 13.49 15.13
N SER A 216 -20.74 12.50 15.73
CA SER A 216 -21.99 11.92 15.20
C SER A 216 -23.19 12.85 15.21
N ARG A 217 -23.09 14.01 15.88
CA ARG A 217 -24.14 15.03 15.99
C ARG A 217 -23.91 16.23 15.06
N TYR A 218 -22.86 16.22 14.25
CA TYR A 218 -22.57 17.32 13.34
C TYR A 218 -23.53 17.31 12.15
N ASP A 219 -23.99 18.48 11.74
CA ASP A 219 -24.60 18.63 10.42
C ASP A 219 -23.53 18.51 9.32
N LEU A 220 -23.97 18.44 8.05
CA LEU A 220 -23.06 18.22 6.93
C LEU A 220 -22.04 19.35 6.78
N THR A 221 -22.45 20.60 6.97
CA THR A 221 -21.56 21.76 6.86
C THR A 221 -20.47 21.70 7.93
N SER A 222 -20.86 21.48 9.18
CA SER A 222 -19.95 21.33 10.32
C SER A 222 -19.03 20.12 10.11
N PHE A 223 -19.55 19.02 9.58
CA PHE A 223 -18.74 17.84 9.24
C PHE A 223 -17.65 18.20 8.23
N VAL A 224 -17.99 18.86 7.13
CA VAL A 224 -17.03 19.24 6.08
C VAL A 224 -15.95 20.16 6.63
N GLU A 225 -16.32 21.19 7.39
CA GLU A 225 -15.35 22.12 7.98
C GLU A 225 -14.35 21.41 8.90
N HIS A 226 -14.85 20.54 9.79
CA HIS A 226 -13.98 19.79 10.71
C HIS A 226 -13.17 18.73 9.99
N PHE A 227 -13.72 18.10 8.96
CA PHE A 227 -13.00 17.16 8.12
C PHE A 227 -11.85 17.85 7.37
N GLN A 228 -12.08 19.05 6.81
CA GLN A 228 -11.02 19.85 6.18
C GLN A 228 -9.90 20.22 7.17
N ARG A 229 -10.24 20.54 8.43
CA ARG A 229 -9.25 20.74 9.50
C ARG A 229 -8.44 19.46 9.78
N CYS A 230 -9.10 18.30 9.80
CA CYS A 230 -8.42 17.01 9.93
C CYS A 230 -7.44 16.78 8.77
N VAL A 231 -7.84 17.03 7.53
CA VAL A 231 -6.98 16.88 6.34
C VAL A 231 -5.79 17.83 6.41
N ALA A 232 -6.00 19.09 6.81
CA ALA A 232 -4.92 20.06 6.99
C ALA A 232 -3.89 19.58 8.03
N HIS A 233 -4.35 19.03 9.16
CA HIS A 233 -3.49 18.45 10.18
C HIS A 233 -2.69 17.25 9.67
N LEU A 234 -3.31 16.37 8.89
CA LEU A 234 -2.62 15.22 8.28
C LEU A 234 -1.53 15.66 7.30
N ARG A 235 -1.81 16.66 6.46
CA ARG A 235 -0.81 17.26 5.54
C ARG A 235 0.34 17.93 6.29
N PHE A 236 0.06 18.59 7.41
CA PHE A 236 1.12 19.17 8.25
C PHE A 236 2.03 18.10 8.86
N LYS A 237 1.45 16.98 9.33
CA LYS A 237 2.24 15.84 9.81
C LYS A 237 3.09 15.21 8.71
N GLU A 238 2.52 15.05 7.52
CA GLU A 238 3.25 14.57 6.35
C GLU A 238 4.43 15.48 6.00
N PHE A 239 4.21 16.80 5.96
CA PHE A 239 5.28 17.77 5.73
C PHE A 239 6.43 17.63 6.75
N ASN A 240 6.12 17.49 8.04
CA ASN A 240 7.15 17.30 9.05
C ASN A 240 7.90 15.98 8.87
N ALA A 241 7.20 14.89 8.51
CA ALA A 241 7.83 13.60 8.24
C ALA A 241 8.74 13.64 6.98
N ASP A 242 8.34 14.36 5.94
CA ASP A 242 9.14 14.58 4.72
C ASP A 242 10.40 15.41 5.06
N TYR A 243 10.26 16.44 5.90
CA TYR A 243 11.38 17.25 6.40
C TYR A 243 12.36 16.43 7.23
N GLU A 244 11.87 15.67 8.22
CA GLU A 244 12.68 14.79 9.06
C GLU A 244 13.39 13.71 8.22
N SER A 245 12.73 13.18 7.19
CA SER A 245 13.34 12.21 6.29
C SER A 245 14.49 12.80 5.46
N THR A 246 14.38 14.06 5.08
CA THR A 246 15.38 14.75 4.24
C THR A 246 16.57 15.24 5.06
N CYS A 247 16.30 15.80 6.24
CA CYS A 247 17.32 16.45 7.08
C CYS A 247 17.86 15.54 8.20
N GLY A 248 17.17 14.45 8.51
CA GLY A 248 17.57 13.52 9.55
C GLY A 248 18.83 12.74 9.17
N VAL A 249 19.77 12.62 10.11
CA VAL A 249 20.96 11.79 9.97
C VAL A 249 20.77 10.53 10.80
N PRO A 250 20.45 9.37 10.20
CA PRO A 250 20.28 8.15 10.96
C PRO A 250 21.63 7.63 11.47
N VAL A 251 21.64 7.17 12.71
CA VAL A 251 22.79 6.44 13.27
C VAL A 251 22.78 5.03 12.71
N MET A 252 23.90 4.59 12.15
CA MET A 252 24.07 3.24 11.63
C MET A 252 24.14 2.24 12.79
N GLN A 253 23.43 1.11 12.66
CA GLN A 253 23.26 0.14 13.75
C GLN A 253 23.63 -1.29 13.35
N THR A 254 23.98 -1.51 12.08
CA THR A 254 24.29 -2.84 11.53
C THR A 254 25.76 -2.99 11.19
N CYS A 255 26.21 -4.24 11.02
CA CYS A 255 27.59 -4.56 10.62
C CYS A 255 27.86 -4.33 9.11
N ILE A 256 26.85 -3.93 8.33
CA ILE A 256 26.94 -3.65 6.89
C ILE A 256 26.69 -2.16 6.64
N GLU A 257 27.53 -1.33 7.26
CA GLU A 257 27.32 0.12 7.39
C GLU A 257 27.16 0.85 6.05
N LEU A 258 27.89 0.44 5.01
CA LEU A 258 27.81 1.09 3.69
C LEU A 258 26.43 0.90 3.04
N LEU A 259 25.91 -0.34 3.03
CA LEU A 259 24.56 -0.62 2.54
C LEU A 259 23.49 0.04 3.39
N GLU A 260 23.68 0.07 4.72
CA GLU A 260 22.74 0.74 5.62
C GLU A 260 22.69 2.25 5.33
N ARG A 261 23.84 2.89 5.15
CA ARG A 261 23.94 4.31 4.85
C ARG A 261 23.32 4.63 3.49
N PHE A 262 23.61 3.82 2.48
CA PHE A 262 23.04 4.00 1.15
C PHE A 262 21.51 3.86 1.17
N ALA A 263 20.98 2.86 1.89
CA ALA A 263 19.54 2.70 2.10
C ALA A 263 18.91 3.91 2.82
N ALA A 264 19.59 4.45 3.83
CA ALA A 264 19.16 5.64 4.56
C ALA A 264 19.12 6.92 3.72
N GLU A 265 20.01 7.05 2.74
CA GLU A 265 20.05 8.17 1.81
C GLU A 265 18.90 8.10 0.78
N LEU A 266 18.57 6.90 0.33
CA LEU A 266 17.55 6.65 -0.69
C LEU A 266 16.13 6.65 -0.14
N TYR A 267 15.85 5.81 0.86
CA TYR A 267 14.50 5.57 1.37
C TYR A 267 14.01 6.71 2.25
N THR A 268 12.69 6.94 2.29
CA THR A 268 12.11 7.76 3.36
C THR A 268 12.43 7.17 4.74
N ASN A 269 12.44 7.99 5.79
CA ASN A 269 12.87 7.53 7.12
C ASN A 269 12.04 6.32 7.61
N GLU A 270 10.72 6.35 7.42
CA GLU A 270 9.83 5.25 7.76
C GLU A 270 10.17 3.95 7.01
N ILE A 271 10.45 4.03 5.70
CA ILE A 271 10.84 2.85 4.92
C ILE A 271 12.22 2.34 5.34
N PHE A 272 13.17 3.24 5.58
CA PHE A 272 14.50 2.86 6.05
C PHE A 272 14.44 2.14 7.40
N LEU A 273 13.68 2.66 8.37
CA LEU A 273 13.47 2.00 9.67
C LEU A 273 12.80 0.63 9.52
N LEU A 274 11.93 0.47 8.53
CA LEU A 274 11.33 -0.82 8.21
C LEU A 274 12.31 -1.80 7.54
N PHE A 275 13.23 -1.29 6.72
CA PHE A 275 14.24 -2.07 6.00
C PHE A 275 15.43 -2.47 6.89
N ARG A 276 15.84 -1.64 7.84
CA ARG A 276 17.00 -1.88 8.72
C ARG A 276 17.00 -3.27 9.41
N PRO A 277 15.88 -3.77 9.96
CA PRO A 277 15.85 -5.13 10.51
C PRO A 277 16.24 -6.22 9.50
N PHE A 278 16.09 -5.98 8.19
CA PHE A 278 16.45 -6.95 7.17
C PHE A 278 17.97 -7.00 7.02
N LEU A 279 18.63 -5.83 7.04
CA LEU A 279 20.08 -5.70 7.10
C LEU A 279 20.66 -6.44 8.30
N SER A 280 20.07 -6.29 9.49
CA SER A 280 20.51 -7.02 10.70
C SER A 280 20.36 -8.54 10.57
N ARG A 281 19.31 -9.03 9.88
CA ARG A 281 19.07 -10.47 9.72
C ARG A 281 20.07 -11.15 8.79
N VAL A 282 20.72 -10.41 7.88
CA VAL A 282 21.73 -10.95 6.96
C VAL A 282 22.85 -11.69 7.69
N GLY A 283 23.27 -11.19 8.87
CA GLY A 283 24.31 -11.83 9.69
C GLY A 283 23.94 -13.23 10.18
N SER A 284 22.66 -13.59 10.17
CA SER A 284 22.15 -14.92 10.52
C SER A 284 21.92 -15.84 9.32
N MET A 285 22.34 -15.45 8.12
CA MET A 285 22.09 -16.18 6.87
C MET A 285 23.37 -16.73 6.25
N ARG A 286 23.23 -17.76 5.41
CA ARG A 286 24.34 -18.41 4.70
C ARG A 286 23.97 -18.65 3.24
N VAL A 287 24.94 -18.49 2.34
CA VAL A 287 24.87 -19.04 0.98
C VAL A 287 25.36 -20.49 1.06
N LEU A 288 24.51 -21.42 0.64
CA LEU A 288 24.79 -22.86 0.64
C LEU A 288 25.36 -23.34 -0.69
N ASN A 289 24.88 -22.78 -1.80
CA ASN A 289 25.31 -23.14 -3.15
C ASN A 289 25.26 -21.93 -4.08
N ILE A 290 26.13 -21.95 -5.10
CA ILE A 290 26.17 -20.98 -6.19
C ILE A 290 26.21 -21.76 -7.50
N GLU A 291 25.18 -21.59 -8.32
CA GLU A 291 25.06 -22.21 -9.64
C GLU A 291 25.23 -21.11 -10.69
N ASN A 292 26.22 -21.23 -11.56
CA ASN A 292 26.45 -20.28 -12.66
C ASN A 292 25.82 -20.84 -13.94
N ASN A 293 24.86 -20.11 -14.50
CA ASN A 293 24.42 -20.27 -15.89
C ASN A 293 24.97 -19.09 -16.71
N ASP A 294 25.02 -19.22 -18.04
CA ASP A 294 25.69 -18.25 -18.93
C ASP A 294 25.21 -16.79 -18.72
N ASP A 295 23.92 -16.57 -18.39
CA ASP A 295 23.34 -15.21 -18.24
C ASP A 295 22.98 -14.81 -16.79
N CYS A 296 22.75 -15.79 -15.90
CA CYS A 296 22.32 -15.54 -14.53
C CYS A 296 23.00 -16.47 -13.52
N ILE A 297 23.28 -15.93 -12.34
CA ILE A 297 23.92 -16.63 -11.24
C ILE A 297 22.90 -16.87 -10.15
N LYS A 298 22.76 -18.13 -9.76
CA LYS A 298 21.73 -18.58 -8.83
C LYS A 298 22.36 -18.91 -7.48
N TYR A 299 21.89 -18.23 -6.44
CA TYR A 299 22.31 -18.37 -5.05
C TYR A 299 21.24 -19.13 -4.27
N ILE A 300 21.63 -20.19 -3.59
CA ILE A 300 20.77 -20.89 -2.62
C ILE A 300 21.13 -20.38 -1.23
N VAL A 301 20.19 -19.70 -0.57
CA VAL A 301 20.39 -19.10 0.75
C VAL A 301 19.49 -19.74 1.81
N CYS A 302 19.98 -19.82 3.04
CA CYS A 302 19.23 -20.31 4.18
C CYS A 302 19.53 -19.51 5.45
N ASN A 303 18.67 -19.66 6.46
CA ASN A 303 19.00 -19.19 7.81
C ASN A 303 19.99 -20.16 8.48
N HIS A 304 20.88 -19.61 9.31
CA HIS A 304 21.80 -20.39 10.12
C HIS A 304 21.02 -21.34 11.03
N GLY A 305 21.43 -22.62 11.05
CA GLY A 305 20.75 -23.66 11.82
C GLY A 305 19.40 -24.12 11.27
N ARG A 306 18.98 -23.66 10.08
CA ARG A 306 17.71 -24.05 9.43
C ARG A 306 17.87 -24.33 7.93
N PRO A 307 18.64 -25.37 7.54
CA PRO A 307 18.87 -25.71 6.13
C PRO A 307 17.60 -26.21 5.40
N GLU A 308 16.54 -26.55 6.12
CA GLU A 308 15.26 -26.99 5.56
C GLU A 308 14.44 -25.85 4.91
N PHE A 309 14.76 -24.60 5.23
CA PHE A 309 14.13 -23.42 4.63
C PHE A 309 15.13 -22.76 3.67
N LEU A 310 14.95 -23.06 2.39
CA LEU A 310 15.81 -22.60 1.31
C LEU A 310 15.08 -21.53 0.49
N TRP A 311 15.80 -20.48 0.15
CA TRP A 311 15.39 -19.51 -0.85
C TRP A 311 16.42 -19.46 -1.96
N THR A 312 15.93 -19.32 -3.18
CA THR A 312 16.76 -19.05 -4.35
C THR A 312 16.72 -17.56 -4.66
N VAL A 313 17.90 -16.99 -4.91
CA VAL A 313 18.10 -15.65 -5.46
C VAL A 313 18.82 -15.78 -6.79
N GLU A 314 18.20 -15.33 -7.86
CA GLU A 314 18.80 -15.26 -9.19
C GLU A 314 19.30 -13.86 -9.45
N PHE A 315 20.53 -13.74 -9.92
CA PHE A 315 21.19 -12.49 -10.27
C PHE A 315 21.56 -12.49 -11.75
N CYS A 316 20.86 -11.69 -12.55
CA CYS A 316 21.15 -11.54 -13.97
C CYS A 316 22.07 -10.34 -14.17
N GLN A 317 23.29 -10.62 -14.64
CA GLN A 317 24.41 -9.69 -14.51
C GLN A 317 24.32 -8.50 -15.48
N GLU A 318 23.84 -8.73 -16.71
CA GLU A 318 23.73 -7.68 -17.71
C GLU A 318 22.70 -6.61 -17.31
N GLU A 319 21.56 -7.04 -16.78
CA GLU A 319 20.47 -6.16 -16.37
C GLU A 319 20.62 -5.65 -14.93
N MET A 320 21.56 -6.21 -14.16
CA MET A 320 21.74 -5.96 -12.73
C MET A 320 20.47 -6.21 -11.90
N ILE A 321 19.69 -7.23 -12.29
CA ILE A 321 18.41 -7.58 -11.67
C ILE A 321 18.60 -8.75 -10.70
N PHE A 322 17.95 -8.64 -9.54
CA PHE A 322 17.88 -9.69 -8.54
C PHE A 322 16.43 -10.15 -8.38
N MET A 323 16.20 -11.45 -8.54
CA MET A 323 14.91 -12.09 -8.34
C MET A 323 15.00 -13.05 -7.17
N CYS A 324 13.99 -13.07 -6.31
CA CYS A 324 14.00 -13.96 -5.15
C CYS A 324 12.68 -14.72 -5.03
N THR A 325 12.78 -16.03 -4.84
CA THR A 325 11.65 -16.93 -4.60
C THR A 325 10.77 -16.59 -3.39
N CYS A 326 11.24 -15.74 -2.46
CA CYS A 326 10.40 -15.23 -1.37
C CYS A 326 9.35 -14.20 -1.84
N LEU A 327 9.51 -13.66 -3.05
CA LEU A 327 8.61 -12.71 -3.72
C LEU A 327 8.27 -11.43 -2.91
N ARG A 328 9.11 -11.10 -1.94
CA ARG A 328 8.89 -9.96 -1.04
C ARG A 328 9.08 -8.63 -1.76
N MET A 329 9.96 -8.58 -2.76
CA MET A 329 10.19 -7.36 -3.54
C MET A 329 8.99 -7.08 -4.45
N GLU A 330 8.34 -8.11 -4.96
CA GLU A 330 7.15 -8.07 -5.80
C GLU A 330 5.90 -7.74 -4.97
N SER A 331 5.79 -8.30 -3.76
CA SER A 331 4.71 -8.02 -2.83
C SER A 331 4.79 -6.63 -2.17
N PHE A 332 6.01 -6.16 -1.88
CA PHE A 332 6.23 -4.98 -1.03
C PHE A 332 6.92 -3.83 -1.78
N GLY A 333 7.77 -4.12 -2.75
CA GLY A 333 8.60 -3.13 -3.42
C GLY A 333 9.86 -2.74 -2.66
N ILE A 334 10.24 -3.52 -1.65
CA ILE A 334 11.46 -3.31 -0.85
C ILE A 334 12.28 -4.58 -0.93
N LEU A 335 13.60 -4.42 -1.03
CA LEU A 335 14.55 -5.53 -1.03
C LEU A 335 14.31 -6.48 0.15
N CYS A 336 14.41 -7.78 -0.11
CA CYS A 336 14.33 -8.80 0.93
C CYS A 336 15.71 -9.09 1.51
N GLU A 337 15.74 -9.63 2.72
CA GLU A 337 16.98 -10.05 3.39
C GLU A 337 17.80 -11.06 2.57
N HIS A 338 17.17 -11.89 1.73
CA HIS A 338 17.84 -12.85 0.85
C HIS A 338 18.67 -12.18 -0.23
N ILE A 339 18.10 -11.16 -0.90
CA ILE A 339 18.83 -10.39 -1.93
C ILE A 339 19.97 -9.61 -1.26
N VAL A 340 19.70 -8.97 -0.12
CA VAL A 340 20.74 -8.26 0.63
C VAL A 340 21.87 -9.20 1.03
N LYS A 341 21.59 -10.45 1.42
CA LYS A 341 22.64 -11.45 1.68
C LYS A 341 23.51 -11.71 0.45
N VAL A 342 22.94 -11.79 -0.74
CA VAL A 342 23.72 -11.96 -1.98
C VAL A 342 24.54 -10.70 -2.29
N LEU A 343 24.02 -9.50 -2.06
CA LEU A 343 24.80 -8.25 -2.21
C LEU A 343 26.03 -8.27 -1.29
N VAL A 344 25.85 -8.66 -0.02
CA VAL A 344 26.95 -8.75 0.95
C VAL A 344 27.97 -9.82 0.55
N ASP A 345 27.55 -11.00 0.10
CA ASP A 345 28.49 -12.06 -0.35
C ASP A 345 29.27 -11.67 -1.62
N ARG A 346 28.74 -10.73 -2.39
CA ARG A 346 29.41 -10.15 -3.57
C ARG A 346 30.18 -8.87 -3.29
N ASP A 347 30.26 -8.43 -2.03
CA ASP A 347 30.88 -7.15 -1.63
C ASP A 347 30.26 -5.92 -2.35
N ILE A 348 28.97 -6.02 -2.71
CA ILE A 348 28.23 -4.92 -3.30
C ILE A 348 27.71 -4.01 -2.19
N CYS A 349 28.23 -2.79 -2.16
CA CYS A 349 27.95 -1.81 -1.10
C CYS A 349 26.83 -0.81 -1.44
N GLU A 350 26.22 -0.92 -2.63
CA GLU A 350 25.20 0.01 -3.13
C GLU A 350 23.90 -0.72 -3.51
N ILE A 351 22.77 0.01 -3.45
CA ILE A 351 21.48 -0.50 -3.90
C ILE A 351 21.18 0.05 -5.30
N PHE A 352 21.16 -0.83 -6.30
CA PHE A 352 20.87 -0.43 -7.68
C PHE A 352 19.47 0.18 -7.81
N ARG A 353 19.34 1.21 -8.65
CA ARG A 353 18.08 1.92 -8.86
C ARG A 353 16.95 1.00 -9.33
N LEU A 354 17.26 -0.03 -10.12
CA LEU A 354 16.29 -1.04 -10.58
C LEU A 354 15.68 -1.87 -9.45
N LEU A 355 16.31 -1.88 -8.27
CA LEU A 355 15.83 -2.57 -7.08
C LEU A 355 14.97 -1.67 -6.17
N LEU A 356 14.72 -0.43 -6.58
CA LEU A 356 13.98 0.57 -5.82
C LEU A 356 12.65 0.87 -6.50
N LEU A 357 11.58 0.92 -5.72
CA LEU A 357 10.36 1.61 -6.15
C LEU A 357 10.44 3.08 -5.73
N ASP A 358 10.33 3.98 -6.70
CA ASP A 358 10.45 5.43 -6.49
C ASP A 358 9.57 5.95 -5.35
N LYS A 359 8.35 5.40 -5.19
CA LYS A 359 7.41 5.77 -4.10
C LYS A 359 7.94 5.56 -2.68
N TRP A 360 8.97 4.73 -2.51
CA TRP A 360 9.61 4.51 -1.21
C TRP A 360 10.79 5.46 -0.96
N THR A 361 11.17 6.26 -1.95
CA THR A 361 12.35 7.12 -1.91
C THR A 361 12.01 8.55 -1.51
N LYS A 362 12.99 9.28 -0.97
CA LYS A 362 12.84 10.70 -0.58
C LYS A 362 12.57 11.63 -1.78
N LYS A 363 12.91 11.21 -3.01
CA LYS A 363 12.90 12.05 -4.21
C LYS A 363 11.61 12.00 -5.02
N VAL A 364 10.61 11.21 -4.60
CA VAL A 364 9.40 10.97 -5.41
C VAL A 364 8.55 12.22 -5.65
N LYS A 365 8.35 13.08 -4.64
CA LYS A 365 7.53 14.30 -4.79
C LYS A 365 8.26 15.45 -5.49
N PRO A 366 9.54 15.76 -5.17
CA PRO A 366 10.26 16.83 -5.85
C PRO A 366 10.34 16.66 -7.38
N ALA A 367 10.45 15.42 -7.86
CA ALA A 367 10.63 15.11 -9.29
C ALA A 367 9.38 15.38 -10.15
N LEU A 368 8.20 15.57 -9.56
CA LEU A 368 6.94 15.90 -10.28
C LEU A 368 6.66 17.41 -10.39
N ASN A 369 7.36 18.23 -9.60
CA ASN A 369 7.28 19.68 -9.69
C ASN A 369 8.18 20.25 -10.80
N ASP A 370 8.95 19.40 -11.47
CA ASP A 370 9.68 19.75 -12.68
C ASP A 370 8.73 19.65 -13.90
N PRO A 371 8.46 20.77 -14.60
CA PRO A 371 7.61 20.76 -15.80
C PRO A 371 8.24 19.99 -16.98
N SER A 372 9.50 19.55 -16.87
CA SER A 372 10.21 18.76 -17.88
C SER A 372 10.31 17.28 -17.54
N GLY A 373 9.19 16.57 -17.68
CA GLY A 373 9.18 15.18 -18.18
C GLY A 373 9.59 14.06 -17.22
N PHE A 374 8.61 13.26 -16.81
CA PHE A 374 8.84 11.82 -16.66
C PHE A 374 8.56 11.13 -18.00
N SER A 375 9.63 10.63 -18.62
CA SER A 375 9.53 9.46 -19.49
C SER A 375 9.01 8.29 -18.66
N ARG A 376 8.11 7.52 -19.26
CA ARG A 376 7.59 6.27 -18.73
C ARG A 376 8.74 5.32 -18.38
N ASP A 377 8.87 4.97 -17.11
CA ASP A 377 9.41 3.65 -16.75
C ASP A 377 8.23 2.79 -16.33
N ALA A 378 7.65 2.13 -17.33
CA ALA A 378 6.85 0.95 -17.10
C ALA A 378 7.79 -0.08 -16.46
N VAL A 379 7.55 -0.41 -15.18
CA VAL A 379 8.01 -1.67 -14.65
C VAL A 379 7.28 -2.74 -15.45
N VAL A 380 7.95 -3.27 -16.47
CA VAL A 380 7.59 -4.54 -17.09
C VAL A 380 7.79 -5.58 -16.00
N ILE A 381 6.73 -5.87 -15.26
CA ILE A 381 6.63 -7.16 -14.57
C ILE A 381 6.54 -8.17 -15.70
N SER A 382 7.63 -8.87 -15.97
CA SER A 382 7.66 -9.97 -16.92
C SER A 382 6.58 -10.99 -16.55
N ARG A 383 5.95 -11.54 -17.59
CA ARG A 383 4.77 -12.41 -17.53
C ARG A 383 5.05 -13.77 -16.91
#